data_AF-A0A9E4V9T1-F1
#
_entry.id   AF-A0A9E4V9T1-F1
#
_cell.length_a   1.000
_cell.length_b   1.000
_cell.length_c   1.000
_cell.angle_alpha   90.00
_cell.angle_beta   90.00
_cell.angle_gamma   90.00
#
_symmetry.space_group_name_H-M   'P 1'
#
loop_
_entity.id
_entity.type
_entity.pdbx_description
1 polymer ?
#
loop_
_entity_poly.entity_id
_entity_poly.type
_entity_poly.pdbx_seq_one_letter_code
_entity_poly.pdbx_strand_id
1 'polypeptide(L)'
;MSGKYKYLLIVASLVALTVIAACSEEQVPTQEPVEFQPTEAVAVERPDSEPEAPPTQDVSAGDATVGQELFNSNSISACTACHSTGDNKIVGPGLLGIYERAGSRTSLDADAYIEQSLREPAAFLADDLPAIMPSFDQFSDDDVKNLIAYLKTLK
;
A
#
# COMPACT_ATOMS: atom_id res chain seq x y z
N MET A 1 -6.44 43.04 -47.92
CA MET A 1 -5.57 42.30 -46.97
C MET A 1 -5.96 40.83 -46.71
N SER A 2 -7.12 40.32 -47.16
CA SER A 2 -7.56 38.94 -46.82
C SER A 2 -6.78 37.78 -47.47
N GLY A 3 -6.05 38.01 -48.57
CA GLY A 3 -5.31 36.94 -49.26
C GLY A 3 -4.08 36.44 -48.48
N LYS A 4 -3.39 37.34 -47.78
CA LYS A 4 -2.18 37.00 -47.02
C LYS A 4 -2.51 36.12 -45.81
N TYR A 5 -3.61 36.40 -45.10
CA TYR A 5 -4.06 35.59 -43.98
C TYR A 5 -4.57 34.21 -44.41
N LYS A 6 -5.27 34.11 -45.55
CA LYS A 6 -5.69 32.80 -46.11
C LYS A 6 -4.49 31.94 -46.51
N TYR A 7 -3.46 32.53 -47.12
CA TYR A 7 -2.24 31.82 -47.48
C TYR A 7 -1.47 31.36 -46.23
N LEU A 8 -1.40 32.20 -45.20
CA LEU A 8 -0.73 31.89 -43.93
C LEU A 8 -1.44 30.76 -43.18
N LEU A 9 -2.78 30.73 -43.19
CA LEU A 9 -3.56 29.63 -42.60
C LEU A 9 -3.40 28.31 -43.38
N ILE A 10 -3.34 28.33 -44.71
CA ILE A 10 -3.11 27.12 -45.51
C ILE A 10 -1.71 26.56 -45.27
N VAL A 11 -0.69 27.43 -45.22
CA VAL A 11 0.69 27.00 -44.91
C VAL A 11 0.78 26.45 -43.49
N ALA A 12 0.14 27.09 -42.50
CA ALA A 12 0.11 26.61 -41.13
C ALA A 12 -0.57 25.23 -41.01
N SER A 13 -1.69 25.01 -41.71
CA SER A 13 -2.36 23.71 -41.72
C SER A 13 -1.55 22.62 -42.43
N LEU A 14 -0.84 22.96 -43.52
CA LEU A 14 0.05 22.00 -44.21
C LEU A 14 1.25 21.63 -43.34
N VAL A 15 1.85 22.61 -42.64
CA VAL A 15 2.95 22.35 -41.70
C VAL A 15 2.45 21.49 -40.52
N ALA A 16 1.28 21.78 -39.96
CA ALA A 16 0.69 20.96 -38.90
C ALA A 16 0.42 19.52 -39.35
N LEU A 17 -0.07 19.30 -40.58
CA LEU A 17 -0.26 17.96 -41.12
C LEU A 17 1.07 17.19 -41.29
N THR A 18 2.14 17.88 -41.69
CA THR A 18 3.47 17.24 -41.84
C THR A 18 4.10 16.86 -40.50
N VAL A 19 3.80 17.59 -39.42
CA VAL A 19 4.31 17.28 -38.07
C VAL A 19 3.63 16.03 -37.49
N ILE A 20 2.35 15.81 -37.77
CA ILE A 20 1.61 14.63 -37.29
C ILE A 20 2.09 13.34 -38.00
N ALA A 21 2.50 13.43 -39.28
CA ALA A 21 2.99 12.28 -40.04
C ALA A 21 4.43 11.85 -39.69
N ALA A 22 5.16 12.63 -38.87
CA ALA A 22 6.53 12.33 -38.46
C ALA A 22 6.63 11.61 -37.10
N CYS A 23 5.50 11.32 -36.44
CA CYS A 23 5.45 10.42 -35.28
C CYS A 23 5.60 8.97 -35.77
N SER A 24 6.81 8.60 -36.16
CA SER A 24 7.18 7.21 -36.40
C SER A 24 7.52 6.60 -35.04
N GLU A 25 6.60 5.76 -34.53
CA GLU A 25 6.81 5.00 -33.30
C GLU A 25 7.85 3.91 -33.58
N GLU A 26 9.04 4.05 -33.00
CA GLU A 26 10.09 3.03 -33.07
C GLU A 26 9.67 1.85 -32.17
N GLN A 27 9.25 0.75 -32.80
CA GLN A 27 8.87 -0.46 -32.09
C GLN A 27 10.15 -1.13 -31.56
N VAL A 28 10.39 -0.99 -30.25
CA VAL A 28 11.49 -1.68 -29.57
C VAL A 28 11.28 -3.19 -29.71
N PRO A 29 12.22 -3.95 -30.30
CA PRO A 29 12.06 -5.38 -30.50
C PRO A 29 11.95 -6.08 -29.15
N THR A 30 10.87 -6.82 -28.96
CA THR A 30 10.68 -7.69 -27.80
C THR A 30 11.80 -8.72 -27.78
N GLN A 31 12.50 -8.84 -26.66
CA GLN A 31 13.52 -9.87 -26.48
C GLN A 31 12.88 -11.25 -26.65
N GLU A 32 13.53 -12.12 -27.43
CA GLU A 32 13.10 -13.50 -27.58
C GLU A 32 13.02 -14.18 -26.20
N PRO A 33 12.01 -15.04 -25.95
CA PRO A 33 11.89 -15.71 -24.66
C PRO A 33 13.15 -16.53 -24.37
N VAL A 34 13.85 -16.18 -23.29
CA VAL A 34 14.98 -16.97 -22.80
C VAL A 34 14.44 -18.30 -22.28
N GLU A 35 14.75 -19.38 -23.00
CA GLU A 35 14.39 -20.73 -22.59
C GLU A 35 15.15 -21.08 -21.31
N PHE A 36 14.41 -21.24 -20.21
CA PHE A 36 14.98 -21.54 -18.91
C PHE A 36 15.35 -23.03 -18.87
N GLN A 37 16.65 -23.33 -19.01
CA GLN A 37 17.17 -24.68 -18.77
C GLN A 37 17.62 -24.78 -17.31
N PRO A 38 16.90 -25.52 -16.44
CA PRO A 38 17.31 -25.69 -15.06
C PRO A 38 18.55 -26.58 -15.02
N THR A 39 19.68 -26.04 -14.57
CA THR A 39 20.79 -26.88 -14.12
C THR A 39 20.38 -27.55 -12.82
N GLU A 40 20.41 -28.89 -12.80
CA GLU A 40 20.14 -29.71 -11.62
C GLU A 40 21.09 -29.32 -10.49
N ALA A 41 20.51 -28.88 -9.37
CA ALA A 41 21.28 -28.47 -8.21
C ALA A 41 21.97 -29.69 -7.59
N VAL A 42 23.30 -29.71 -7.61
CA VAL A 42 24.08 -30.67 -6.82
C VAL A 42 23.77 -30.41 -5.36
N ALA A 43 23.20 -31.42 -4.69
CA ALA A 43 22.99 -31.41 -3.25
C ALA A 43 24.33 -31.32 -2.54
N VAL A 44 24.62 -30.16 -1.96
CA VAL A 44 25.71 -29.99 -1.00
C VAL A 44 25.11 -30.11 0.39
N GLU A 45 25.39 -31.23 1.05
CA GLU A 45 25.13 -31.37 2.48
C GLU A 45 26.01 -30.37 3.25
N ARG A 46 25.36 -29.44 3.95
CA ARG A 46 26.02 -28.45 4.79
C ARG A 46 26.13 -29.02 6.22
N PRO A 47 27.34 -29.14 6.80
CA PRO A 47 27.50 -29.63 8.17
C PRO A 47 26.82 -28.67 9.16
N ASP A 48 26.16 -29.25 10.15
CA ASP A 48 25.43 -28.58 11.21
C ASP A 48 26.20 -27.39 11.78
N SER A 49 25.60 -26.21 11.67
CA SER A 49 25.97 -25.02 12.44
C SER A 49 24.71 -24.56 13.15
N GLU A 50 24.65 -24.95 14.41
CA GLU A 50 23.72 -24.49 15.45
C GLU A 50 23.48 -22.98 15.32
N PRO A 51 22.25 -22.51 15.07
CA PRO A 51 21.92 -21.11 15.21
C PRO A 51 21.70 -20.81 16.69
N GLU A 52 22.59 -20.03 17.29
CA GLU A 52 22.31 -19.32 18.52
C GLU A 52 21.08 -18.42 18.28
N ALA A 53 19.97 -18.76 18.94
CA ALA A 53 18.69 -18.11 18.74
C ALA A 53 18.69 -16.69 19.33
N PRO A 54 18.25 -15.65 18.58
CA PRO A 54 17.87 -14.37 19.17
C PRO A 54 16.65 -14.56 20.10
N PRO A 55 16.38 -13.63 21.04
CA PRO A 55 15.40 -13.85 22.09
C PRO A 55 14.03 -14.10 21.46
N THR A 56 13.38 -15.17 21.92
CA THR A 56 11.99 -15.52 21.61
C THR A 56 11.07 -14.35 21.97
N GLN A 57 10.78 -13.50 20.99
CA GLN A 57 9.55 -12.74 21.00
C GLN A 57 8.43 -13.69 20.61
N ASP A 58 7.36 -13.63 21.38
CA ASP A 58 6.16 -14.41 21.19
C ASP A 58 5.53 -14.04 19.83
N VAL A 59 5.91 -14.80 18.80
CA VAL A 59 5.44 -14.65 17.40
C VAL A 59 3.91 -14.75 17.27
N SER A 60 3.19 -15.11 18.34
CA SER A 60 1.73 -15.13 18.35
C SER A 60 1.09 -13.74 18.52
N ALA A 61 1.80 -12.72 19.03
CA ALA A 61 1.21 -11.43 19.42
C ALA A 61 1.46 -10.27 18.44
N GLY A 62 2.25 -10.50 17.38
CA GLY A 62 2.70 -9.45 16.46
C GLY A 62 3.86 -8.61 17.00
N ASP A 63 4.66 -8.03 16.10
CA ASP A 63 5.76 -7.11 16.40
C ASP A 63 5.31 -5.66 16.16
N ALA A 64 5.25 -4.88 17.25
CA ALA A 64 4.84 -3.48 17.20
C ALA A 64 5.80 -2.59 16.40
N THR A 65 7.08 -2.94 16.32
CA THR A 65 8.09 -2.21 15.52
C THR A 65 7.79 -2.39 14.04
N VAL A 66 7.56 -3.64 13.61
CA VAL A 66 7.14 -3.95 12.24
C VAL A 66 5.80 -3.30 11.92
N GLY A 67 4.85 -3.34 12.86
CA GLY A 67 3.56 -2.66 12.72
C GLY A 67 3.69 -1.15 12.54
N GLN A 68 4.61 -0.51 13.26
CA GLN A 68 4.91 0.91 13.12
C GLN A 68 5.48 1.22 11.73
N GLU A 69 6.40 0.39 11.24
CA GLU A 69 6.96 0.54 9.89
C GLU A 69 5.88 0.41 8.81
N LEU A 70 5.01 -0.60 8.92
CA LEU A 70 3.85 -0.76 8.05
C LEU A 70 2.94 0.46 8.11
N PHE A 71 2.57 0.92 9.30
CA PHE A 71 1.71 2.11 9.48
C PHE A 71 2.28 3.37 8.81
N ASN A 72 3.61 3.51 8.81
CA ASN A 72 4.31 4.65 8.21
C ASN A 72 4.62 4.47 6.70
N SER A 73 4.42 3.28 6.14
CA SER A 73 4.84 2.94 4.77
C SER A 73 3.85 3.39 3.70
N ASN A 74 4.16 4.47 2.99
CA ASN A 74 3.28 5.02 1.94
C ASN A 74 3.08 4.12 0.70
N SER A 75 3.91 3.09 0.50
CA SER A 75 3.79 2.18 -0.67
C SER A 75 2.80 1.04 -0.43
N ILE A 76 2.55 0.70 0.83
CA ILE A 76 1.74 -0.45 1.25
C ILE A 76 0.52 0.04 2.05
N SER A 77 0.70 1.06 2.89
CA SER A 77 -0.28 1.59 3.84
C SER A 77 -0.10 3.10 4.02
N ALA A 78 -0.95 3.91 3.39
CA ALA A 78 -0.98 5.36 3.63
C ALA A 78 -1.74 5.73 4.92
N CYS A 79 -1.55 5.00 6.02
CA CYS A 79 -2.32 5.19 7.27
C CYS A 79 -2.12 6.60 7.84
N THR A 80 -0.86 7.08 7.85
CA THR A 80 -0.48 8.41 8.33
C THR A 80 -1.07 9.56 7.50
N ALA A 81 -1.45 9.32 6.24
CA ALA A 81 -2.08 10.34 5.40
C ALA A 81 -3.49 10.70 5.89
N CYS A 82 -4.16 9.77 6.57
CA CYS A 82 -5.55 9.90 7.01
C CYS A 82 -5.71 9.90 8.52
N HIS A 83 -4.80 9.30 9.27
CA HIS A 83 -4.89 9.11 10.72
C HIS A 83 -3.71 9.73 11.46
N SER A 84 -4.02 10.46 12.52
CA SER A 84 -3.03 10.86 13.53
C SER A 84 -2.83 9.74 14.53
N THR A 85 -1.60 9.60 15.05
CA THR A 85 -1.33 8.79 16.25
C THR A 85 -1.79 9.49 17.54
N GLY A 86 -2.12 10.78 17.46
CA GLY A 86 -2.78 11.56 18.51
C GLY A 86 -4.31 11.45 18.47
N ASP A 87 -4.99 12.35 19.18
CA ASP A 87 -6.45 12.43 19.27
C ASP A 87 -7.10 13.20 18.10
N ASN A 88 -6.31 14.02 17.41
CA ASN A 88 -6.78 14.90 16.35
C ASN A 88 -7.22 14.15 15.10
N LYS A 89 -8.34 14.59 14.51
CA LYS A 89 -8.82 14.15 13.19
C LYS A 89 -7.93 14.75 12.09
N ILE A 90 -7.57 13.94 11.08
CA ILE A 90 -6.98 14.42 9.82
C ILE A 90 -8.03 14.29 8.73
N VAL A 91 -8.20 13.07 8.19
CA VAL A 91 -9.34 12.66 7.37
C VAL A 91 -10.19 11.68 8.17
N GLY A 92 -9.52 10.63 8.67
CA GLY A 92 -10.04 9.71 9.68
C GLY A 92 -9.80 10.22 11.11
N PRO A 93 -10.32 9.48 12.11
CA PRO A 93 -10.19 9.84 13.52
C PRO A 93 -8.75 9.67 14.00
N GLY A 94 -8.39 10.40 15.05
CA GLY A 94 -7.15 10.15 15.79
C GLY A 94 -7.16 8.77 16.44
N LEU A 95 -5.98 8.14 16.51
CA LEU A 95 -5.79 6.77 16.97
C LEU A 95 -5.25 6.64 18.39
N LEU A 96 -5.05 7.75 19.12
CA LEU A 96 -4.73 7.70 20.54
C LEU A 96 -5.79 6.89 21.32
N GLY A 97 -5.36 5.91 22.11
CA GLY A 97 -6.24 5.01 22.85
C GLY A 97 -7.23 4.24 21.97
N ILE A 98 -6.86 3.94 20.72
CA ILE A 98 -7.77 3.23 19.80
C ILE A 98 -8.11 1.83 20.30
N TYR A 99 -7.16 1.15 20.95
CA TYR A 99 -7.37 -0.21 21.41
C TYR A 99 -8.47 -0.31 22.47
N GLU A 100 -8.43 0.58 23.46
CA GLU A 100 -9.45 0.68 24.50
C GLU A 100 -10.81 1.08 23.91
N ARG A 101 -10.82 2.02 22.95
CA ARG A 101 -12.05 2.44 22.26
C ARG A 101 -12.65 1.29 21.45
N ALA A 102 -11.83 0.54 20.70
CA ALA A 102 -12.26 -0.58 19.86
C ALA A 102 -13.06 -1.62 20.66
N GLY A 103 -12.55 -2.05 21.81
CA GLY A 103 -13.23 -3.03 22.67
C GLY A 103 -14.54 -2.56 23.31
N SER A 104 -14.90 -1.27 23.18
CA SER A 104 -16.14 -0.71 23.74
C SER A 104 -17.18 -0.31 22.69
N ARG A 105 -16.81 -0.31 21.40
CA ARG A 105 -17.63 0.25 20.30
C ARG A 105 -18.66 -0.72 19.74
N THR A 106 -18.37 -2.02 19.79
CA THR A 106 -19.20 -3.06 19.20
C THR A 106 -19.26 -4.26 20.13
N SER A 107 -19.91 -5.36 19.70
CA SER A 107 -19.84 -6.65 20.39
C SER A 107 -18.54 -7.42 20.10
N LEU A 108 -17.71 -6.97 19.16
CA LEU A 108 -16.40 -7.55 18.89
C LEU A 108 -15.40 -7.14 19.97
N ASP A 109 -14.43 -8.02 20.24
CA ASP A 109 -13.26 -7.60 20.99
C ASP A 109 -12.40 -6.61 20.18
N ALA A 110 -11.41 -6.00 20.83
CA ALA A 110 -10.61 -4.95 20.22
C ALA A 110 -9.75 -5.44 19.04
N ASP A 111 -9.20 -6.65 19.10
CA ASP A 111 -8.40 -7.20 18.01
C ASP A 111 -9.30 -7.44 16.79
N ALA A 112 -10.45 -8.09 17.00
CA ALA A 112 -11.42 -8.37 15.94
C ALA A 112 -12.04 -7.10 15.32
N TYR A 113 -12.31 -6.07 16.13
CA TYR A 113 -12.79 -4.78 15.62
C TYR A 113 -11.74 -4.09 14.74
N ILE A 114 -10.47 -4.08 15.14
CA ILE A 114 -9.40 -3.44 14.38
C ILE A 114 -9.15 -4.21 13.08
N GLU A 115 -9.15 -5.54 13.14
CA GLU A 115 -9.05 -6.38 11.94
C GLU A 115 -10.22 -6.12 10.98
N GLN A 116 -11.46 -6.10 11.46
CA GLN A 116 -12.62 -5.74 10.62
C GLN A 116 -12.46 -4.33 10.04
N SER A 117 -11.96 -3.36 10.82
CA SER A 117 -11.74 -2.00 10.33
C SER A 117 -10.68 -1.93 9.21
N LEU A 118 -9.73 -2.87 9.18
CA LEU A 118 -8.72 -2.96 8.12
C LEU A 118 -9.25 -3.72 6.89
N ARG A 119 -9.96 -4.83 7.10
CA ARG A 119 -10.47 -5.70 6.03
C ARG A 119 -11.74 -5.15 5.38
N GLU A 120 -12.69 -4.77 6.22
CA GLU A 120 -14.04 -4.32 5.86
C GLU A 120 -14.34 -2.94 6.48
N PRO A 121 -13.60 -1.87 6.15
CA PRO A 121 -13.71 -0.55 6.79
C PRO A 121 -15.11 0.08 6.71
N ALA A 122 -15.96 -0.36 5.78
CA ALA A 122 -17.34 0.11 5.66
C ALA A 122 -18.35 -0.67 6.52
N ALA A 123 -17.94 -1.78 7.15
CA ALA A 123 -18.81 -2.59 8.02
C ALA A 123 -19.18 -1.84 9.31
N PHE A 124 -18.26 -1.02 9.81
CA PHE A 124 -18.51 -0.11 10.93
C PHE A 124 -17.83 1.23 10.69
N LEU A 125 -18.62 2.30 10.64
CA LEU A 125 -18.12 3.67 10.53
C LEU A 125 -18.17 4.33 11.91
N ALA A 126 -17.07 4.96 12.32
CA ALA A 126 -17.10 5.83 13.48
C ALA A 126 -17.93 7.09 13.19
N ASP A 127 -18.47 7.70 14.24
CA ASP A 127 -19.42 8.81 14.15
C ASP A 127 -18.95 9.93 13.20
N ASP A 128 -19.87 10.39 12.35
CA ASP A 128 -19.69 11.51 11.42
C ASP A 128 -18.53 11.35 10.42
N LEU A 129 -18.18 10.10 10.05
CA LEU A 129 -17.19 9.81 9.02
C LEU A 129 -17.79 9.15 7.76
N PRO A 130 -17.33 9.55 6.55
CA PRO A 130 -17.69 8.84 5.33
C PRO A 130 -16.93 7.50 5.23
N ALA A 131 -17.49 6.56 4.47
CA ALA A 131 -16.83 5.30 4.10
C ALA A 131 -15.73 5.52 3.05
N ILE A 132 -14.63 6.16 3.47
CA ILE A 132 -13.50 6.53 2.61
C ILE A 132 -12.22 5.77 2.93
N MET A 133 -12.15 5.11 4.09
CA MET A 133 -11.01 4.26 4.43
C MET A 133 -10.97 3.08 3.45
N PRO A 134 -9.86 2.87 2.72
CA PRO A 134 -9.73 1.76 1.79
C PRO A 134 -9.61 0.44 2.57
N SER A 135 -10.02 -0.67 1.94
CA SER A 135 -9.75 -2.01 2.47
C SER A 135 -8.26 -2.35 2.30
N PHE A 136 -7.74 -3.08 3.28
CA PHE A 136 -6.39 -3.62 3.32
C PHE A 136 -6.40 -5.16 3.32
N ASP A 137 -7.37 -5.79 2.65
CA ASP A 137 -7.46 -7.26 2.49
C ASP A 137 -6.19 -7.92 1.91
N GLN A 138 -5.36 -7.13 1.22
CA GLN A 138 -4.07 -7.58 0.70
C GLN A 138 -3.00 -7.83 1.77
N PHE A 139 -3.18 -7.34 3.00
CA PHE A 139 -2.22 -7.59 4.09
C PHE A 139 -2.27 -9.06 4.51
N SER A 140 -1.13 -9.64 4.85
CA SER A 140 -1.12 -10.96 5.47
C SER A 140 -1.72 -10.89 6.89
N ASP A 141 -2.10 -12.03 7.45
CA ASP A 141 -2.59 -12.07 8.84
C ASP A 141 -1.51 -11.61 9.82
N ASP A 142 -0.24 -11.86 9.51
CA ASP A 142 0.87 -11.41 10.36
C ASP A 142 1.09 -9.89 10.26
N ASP A 143 0.90 -9.28 9.08
CA ASP A 143 0.92 -7.82 8.94
C ASP A 143 -0.20 -7.16 9.75
N VAL A 144 -1.40 -7.75 9.74
CA VAL A 144 -2.52 -7.28 10.56
C VAL A 144 -2.20 -7.40 12.05
N LYS A 145 -1.65 -8.53 12.50
CA LYS A 145 -1.21 -8.68 13.91
C LYS A 145 -0.15 -7.66 14.29
N ASN A 146 0.85 -7.43 13.44
CA ASN A 146 1.90 -6.43 13.65
C ASN A 146 1.29 -5.02 13.79
N LEU A 147 0.37 -4.64 12.90
CA LEU A 147 -0.35 -3.37 12.99
C LEU A 147 -1.16 -3.25 14.28
N ILE A 148 -1.91 -4.29 14.68
CA ILE A 148 -2.64 -4.31 15.94
C ILE A 148 -1.68 -4.15 17.12
N ALA A 149 -0.55 -4.85 17.11
CA ALA A 149 0.50 -4.74 18.13
C ALA A 149 1.02 -3.30 18.25
N TYR A 150 1.23 -2.61 17.12
CA TYR A 150 1.58 -1.19 17.13
C TYR A 150 0.45 -0.30 17.68
N LEU A 151 -0.80 -0.51 17.26
CA LEU A 151 -1.94 0.29 17.72
C LEU A 151 -2.20 0.14 19.23
N LYS A 152 -1.88 -1.03 19.82
CA LYS A 152 -1.89 -1.26 21.28
C LYS A 152 -0.92 -0.35 22.05
N THR A 153 0.09 0.20 21.38
CA THR A 153 1.08 1.12 22.00
C THR A 153 0.60 2.56 22.07
N LEU A 154 -0.45 2.93 21.33
CA LEU A 154 -0.98 4.29 21.26
C LEU A 154 -1.94 4.55 22.42
N LYS A 155 -1.47 5.16 23.51
CA LYS A 155 -2.25 5.43 24.73
C LYS A 155 -2.27 6.91 25.09
#